data_AF-A0AAW5N3D4-F1
#
_entry.id   AF-A0AAW5N3D4-F1
#
_cell.length_a   1.000
_cell.length_b   1.000
_cell.length_c   1.000
_cell.angle_alpha   90.00
_cell.angle_beta   90.00
_cell.angle_gamma   90.00
#
_symmetry.space_group_name_H-M   'P 1'
#
loop_
_entity.id
_entity.type
_entity.pdbx_description
1 polymer ?
#
loop_
_entity_poly.entity_id
_entity_poly.type
_entity_poly.pdbx_seq_one_letter_code
_entity_poly.pdbx_strand_id
1 'polypeptide(L)'
;MKKIFLIPLMFLTFLSLTACSPTDDDLIVPETPEQPENPGNGNSDDNDPEEPTDPIPGGNGRYLVLFTSRSGNTERVANEIRDQLDCDILEVEPETAFETDYNAMLERARDELNAIQQGNFPAVKTSMEDFDSYDLVFVGYPIWYGSDPELELEGVTRGCAPVPGDITIYVPWGNLAIFCKNWSSSNDLVRIGHIDGNGIEALNVPGDISVRLEKR
;
A
#
# COMPACT_ATOMS: atom_id res chain seq x y z
N MET A 1 -36.38 3.80 -76.50
CA MET A 1 -35.07 3.71 -77.19
C MET A 1 -34.34 2.48 -76.68
N LYS A 2 -33.79 1.65 -77.58
CA LYS A 2 -32.99 0.42 -77.35
C LYS A 2 -31.82 0.72 -76.38
N LYS A 3 -31.25 -0.19 -75.56
CA LYS A 3 -30.56 -1.49 -75.80
C LYS A 3 -30.33 -2.14 -74.39
N ILE A 4 -30.64 -3.41 -74.08
CA ILE A 4 -29.97 -4.72 -74.35
C ILE A 4 -28.60 -4.94 -73.64
N PHE A 5 -28.60 -5.93 -72.71
CA PHE A 5 -27.56 -6.89 -72.23
C PHE A 5 -26.32 -6.34 -71.48
N LEU A 6 -25.75 -6.99 -70.43
CA LEU A 6 -25.19 -8.35 -70.33
C LEU A 6 -24.87 -8.72 -68.84
N ILE A 7 -24.90 -10.02 -68.51
CA ILE A 7 -24.65 -10.66 -67.19
C ILE A 7 -23.12 -10.89 -66.94
N PRO A 8 -22.67 -11.59 -65.87
CA PRO A 8 -21.58 -11.19 -64.97
C PRO A 8 -20.20 -11.73 -65.42
N LEU A 9 -19.11 -11.14 -64.94
CA LEU A 9 -17.78 -11.74 -65.11
C LEU A 9 -17.04 -11.79 -63.78
N MET A 10 -17.17 -12.96 -63.17
CA MET A 10 -16.25 -13.53 -62.20
C MET A 10 -14.81 -13.44 -62.74
N PHE A 11 -13.96 -12.64 -62.08
CA PHE A 11 -12.51 -12.83 -62.13
C PHE A 11 -12.00 -13.01 -60.70
N LEU A 12 -11.55 -14.23 -60.47
CA LEU A 12 -10.83 -14.70 -59.31
C LEU A 12 -9.43 -14.05 -59.31
N THR A 13 -9.10 -13.24 -58.31
CA THR A 13 -7.71 -12.99 -57.93
C THR A 13 -7.61 -12.96 -56.41
N PHE A 14 -7.21 -14.11 -55.84
CA PHE A 14 -6.56 -14.17 -54.54
C PHE A 14 -5.24 -13.38 -54.64
N LEU A 15 -5.09 -12.33 -53.86
CA LEU A 15 -3.79 -11.80 -53.50
C LEU A 15 -3.81 -11.44 -52.02
N SER A 16 -3.30 -12.36 -51.21
CA SER A 16 -3.00 -12.15 -49.81
C SER A 16 -1.82 -11.17 -49.71
N LEU A 17 -2.05 -10.00 -49.12
CA LEU A 17 -1.01 -9.17 -48.55
C LEU A 17 -1.51 -8.67 -47.19
N THR A 18 -1.04 -9.33 -46.13
CA THR A 18 -1.05 -8.79 -44.78
C THR A 18 -0.11 -7.60 -44.76
N ALA A 19 -0.67 -6.39 -44.70
CA ALA A 19 0.05 -5.18 -44.36
C ALA A 19 -0.46 -4.72 -42.98
N CYS A 20 0.38 -4.92 -41.97
CA CYS A 20 0.26 -4.17 -40.73
C CYS A 20 0.68 -2.72 -41.00
N SER A 21 -0.18 -1.77 -40.64
CA SER A 21 0.26 -0.46 -40.18
C SER A 21 -0.81 0.15 -39.27
N PRO A 22 -0.40 0.88 -38.22
CA PRO A 22 -1.25 1.28 -37.11
C PRO A 22 -1.97 2.59 -37.40
N THR A 23 -3.17 2.72 -36.85
CA THR A 23 -3.77 4.04 -36.58
C THR A 23 -4.49 3.94 -35.25
N ASP A 24 -3.94 4.68 -34.29
CA ASP A 24 -4.55 5.08 -33.04
C ASP A 24 -5.86 5.81 -33.32
N ASP A 25 -6.92 5.38 -32.64
CA ASP A 25 -8.00 6.26 -32.23
C ASP A 25 -8.54 5.72 -30.90
N ASP A 26 -8.23 6.48 -29.86
CA ASP A 26 -8.62 6.30 -28.47
C ASP A 26 -10.15 6.17 -28.32
N LEU A 27 -10.59 5.02 -27.82
CA LEU A 27 -11.82 4.93 -27.04
C LEU A 27 -11.49 4.22 -25.73
N ILE A 28 -11.11 5.02 -24.74
CA ILE A 28 -10.91 4.59 -23.35
C ILE A 28 -12.27 4.14 -22.80
N VAL A 29 -12.48 2.83 -22.75
CA VAL A 29 -13.43 2.20 -21.83
C VAL A 29 -12.70 2.08 -20.50
N PRO A 30 -13.27 2.51 -19.36
CA PRO A 30 -12.60 2.36 -18.09
C PRO A 30 -12.46 0.86 -17.76
N GLU A 31 -11.21 0.39 -17.72
CA GLU A 31 -10.88 -0.95 -17.25
C GLU A 31 -11.26 -1.08 -15.77
N THR A 32 -12.04 -2.11 -15.49
CA THR A 32 -12.35 -2.57 -14.12
C THR A 32 -11.08 -3.22 -13.56
N PRO A 33 -10.69 -2.98 -12.29
CA PRO A 33 -9.46 -3.56 -11.75
C PRO A 33 -9.50 -5.08 -11.82
N GLU A 34 -8.48 -5.68 -12.44
CA GLU A 34 -8.30 -7.12 -12.48
C GLU A 34 -8.06 -7.67 -11.08
N GLN A 35 -8.79 -8.74 -10.76
CA GLN A 35 -8.74 -9.48 -9.51
C GLN A 35 -7.44 -10.31 -9.47
N PRO A 36 -6.76 -10.48 -8.32
CA PRO A 36 -5.54 -11.28 -8.26
C PRO A 36 -5.85 -12.76 -8.52
N GLU A 37 -4.99 -13.40 -9.28
CA GLU A 37 -5.03 -14.83 -9.58
C GLU A 37 -4.53 -15.64 -8.37
N ASN A 38 -5.30 -16.65 -7.97
CA ASN A 38 -4.98 -17.58 -6.90
C ASN A 38 -3.88 -18.57 -7.35
N PRO A 39 -2.75 -18.74 -6.64
CA PRO A 39 -1.78 -19.76 -7.02
C PRO A 39 -2.23 -21.12 -6.48
N GLY A 40 -2.51 -22.03 -7.42
CA GLY A 40 -2.82 -23.43 -7.16
C GLY A 40 -1.60 -24.23 -6.67
N ASN A 41 -1.86 -25.03 -5.65
CA ASN A 41 -1.22 -26.27 -5.19
C ASN A 41 -0.17 -26.92 -6.14
N GLY A 42 1.04 -27.13 -5.63
CA GLY A 42 2.09 -27.96 -6.22
C GLY A 42 2.96 -28.62 -5.14
N ASN A 43 3.08 -29.94 -5.24
CA ASN A 43 3.68 -30.92 -4.31
C ASN A 43 5.06 -30.59 -3.70
N SER A 44 5.24 -31.17 -2.51
CA SER A 44 6.46 -31.35 -1.73
C SER A 44 7.58 -32.09 -2.47
N ASP A 45 8.77 -31.51 -2.45
CA ASP A 45 10.05 -32.24 -2.53
C ASP A 45 10.99 -31.61 -1.49
N ASP A 46 11.10 -32.27 -0.34
CA ASP A 46 12.05 -31.94 0.73
C ASP A 46 13.46 -32.32 0.27
N ASN A 47 14.39 -31.35 0.17
CA ASN A 47 15.85 -31.45 0.38
C ASN A 47 16.59 -30.27 -0.29
N ASP A 48 16.33 -29.04 0.16
CA ASP A 48 17.23 -27.90 -0.07
C ASP A 48 17.72 -27.41 1.31
N PRO A 49 18.99 -27.00 1.47
CA PRO A 49 19.45 -26.42 2.73
C PRO A 49 18.58 -25.19 3.02
N GLU A 50 17.91 -25.17 4.18
CA GLU A 50 17.06 -24.05 4.59
C GLU A 50 17.81 -22.73 4.36
N GLU A 51 17.39 -21.96 3.35
CA GLU A 51 17.72 -20.55 3.29
C GLU A 51 17.27 -19.92 4.61
N PRO A 52 17.98 -18.91 5.15
CA PRO A 52 17.54 -18.24 6.36
C PRO A 52 16.12 -17.74 6.12
N THR A 53 15.14 -18.42 6.71
CA THR A 53 13.74 -18.02 6.60
C THR A 53 13.66 -16.64 7.22
N ASP A 54 13.40 -15.64 6.39
CA ASP A 54 13.15 -14.29 6.87
C ASP A 54 12.11 -14.39 8.00
N PRO A 55 12.31 -13.73 9.15
CA PRO A 55 11.37 -13.77 10.26
C PRO A 55 10.11 -13.08 9.78
N ILE A 56 9.15 -13.90 9.34
CA ILE A 56 7.80 -13.49 9.02
C ILE A 56 7.23 -12.87 10.31
N PRO A 57 6.69 -11.63 10.29
CA PRO A 57 5.72 -11.22 11.29
C PRO A 57 4.71 -12.37 11.43
N GLY A 58 4.55 -12.92 12.63
CA GLY A 58 3.77 -14.15 12.84
C GLY A 58 4.38 -15.16 13.83
N GLY A 59 5.53 -14.84 14.45
CA GLY A 59 6.01 -15.57 15.63
C GLY A 59 5.17 -15.30 16.89
N ASN A 60 5.71 -15.57 18.10
CA ASN A 60 5.05 -15.24 19.38
C ASN A 60 4.97 -13.73 19.68
N GLY A 61 4.97 -12.88 18.64
CA GLY A 61 4.94 -11.44 18.78
C GLY A 61 3.53 -10.88 18.83
N ARG A 62 3.38 -9.71 19.44
CA ARG A 62 2.12 -8.95 19.44
C ARG A 62 2.20 -7.83 18.43
N TYR A 63 1.28 -7.82 17.47
CA TYR A 63 1.28 -6.80 16.42
C TYR A 63 -0.03 -6.02 16.42
N LEU A 64 0.03 -4.79 15.92
CA LEU A 64 -1.12 -3.92 15.73
C LEU A 64 -1.14 -3.42 14.29
N VAL A 65 -2.32 -3.41 13.67
CA VAL A 65 -2.57 -2.56 12.49
C VAL A 65 -3.36 -1.33 12.92
N LEU A 66 -2.69 -0.18 12.93
CA LEU A 66 -3.32 1.12 13.09
C LEU A 66 -3.71 1.64 11.70
N PHE A 67 -4.99 1.87 11.43
CA PHE A 67 -5.42 2.27 10.09
C PHE A 67 -6.51 3.33 10.09
N THR A 68 -6.69 4.03 8.98
CA THR A 68 -7.89 4.85 8.75
C THR A 68 -8.52 4.49 7.41
N SER A 69 -9.86 4.51 7.31
CA SER A 69 -10.54 4.23 6.05
C SER A 69 -11.72 5.17 5.79
N ARG A 70 -11.84 5.62 4.53
CA ARG A 70 -13.01 6.40 4.08
C ARG A 70 -14.08 5.52 3.46
N SER A 71 -13.67 4.57 2.61
CA SER A 71 -14.57 3.75 1.79
C SER A 71 -14.29 2.25 1.93
N GLY A 72 -13.65 1.82 3.02
CA GLY A 72 -13.42 0.41 3.36
C GLY A 72 -12.21 -0.26 2.69
N ASN A 73 -11.50 0.40 1.77
CA ASN A 73 -10.36 -0.21 1.08
C ASN A 73 -9.20 -0.53 2.04
N THR A 74 -8.76 0.46 2.81
CA THR A 74 -7.71 0.27 3.83
C THR A 74 -8.14 -0.69 4.91
N GLU A 75 -9.40 -0.66 5.32
CA GLU A 75 -9.97 -1.59 6.30
C GLU A 75 -9.86 -3.03 5.80
N ARG A 76 -10.16 -3.29 4.53
CA ARG A 76 -10.02 -4.64 3.95
C ARG A 76 -8.56 -5.14 4.01
N VAL A 77 -7.58 -4.28 3.73
CA VAL A 77 -6.15 -4.63 3.85
C VAL A 77 -5.77 -4.86 5.32
N ALA A 78 -6.27 -4.05 6.25
CA ALA A 78 -6.02 -4.25 7.67
C ALA A 78 -6.58 -5.60 8.18
N ASN A 79 -7.76 -6.00 7.70
CA ASN A 79 -8.33 -7.32 8.00
C ASN A 79 -7.50 -8.45 7.38
N GLU A 80 -6.97 -8.29 6.16
CA GLU A 80 -6.09 -9.29 5.55
C GLU A 80 -4.82 -9.50 6.38
N ILE A 81 -4.16 -8.41 6.80
CA ILE A 81 -2.98 -8.49 7.66
C ILE A 81 -3.33 -9.17 9.00
N ARG A 82 -4.47 -8.80 9.60
CA ARG A 82 -4.97 -9.47 10.81
C ARG A 82 -5.09 -10.97 10.63
N ASP A 83 -5.76 -11.39 9.55
CA ASP A 83 -6.08 -12.80 9.33
C ASP A 83 -4.80 -13.63 9.07
N GLN A 84 -3.76 -13.02 8.49
CA GLN A 84 -2.45 -13.66 8.30
C GLN A 84 -1.59 -13.69 9.57
N LEU A 85 -1.72 -12.68 10.44
CA LEU A 85 -0.82 -12.47 11.59
C LEU A 85 -1.43 -12.79 12.96
N ASP A 86 -2.74 -13.02 13.04
CA ASP A 86 -3.50 -13.09 14.29
C ASP A 86 -3.22 -11.88 15.21
N CYS A 87 -3.31 -10.68 14.64
CA CYS A 87 -2.92 -9.44 15.31
C CYS A 87 -4.11 -8.57 15.75
N ASP A 88 -3.86 -7.53 16.54
CA ASP A 88 -4.87 -6.53 16.86
C ASP A 88 -5.02 -5.53 15.69
N ILE A 89 -6.20 -4.92 15.57
CA ILE A 89 -6.44 -3.81 14.63
C ILE A 89 -7.14 -2.66 15.36
N LEU A 90 -6.79 -1.42 15.02
CA LEU A 90 -7.39 -0.21 15.57
C LEU A 90 -7.62 0.82 14.47
N GLU A 91 -8.86 1.27 14.32
CA GLU A 91 -9.19 2.35 13.39
C GLU A 91 -8.96 3.73 14.03
N VAL A 92 -8.24 4.58 13.31
CA VAL A 92 -8.06 6.01 13.58
C VAL A 92 -9.24 6.75 12.96
N GLU A 93 -10.23 7.03 13.80
CA GLU A 93 -11.43 7.75 13.42
C GLU A 93 -11.18 9.26 13.49
N PRO A 94 -11.44 10.01 12.41
CA PRO A 94 -11.34 11.47 12.45
C PRO A 94 -12.44 12.06 13.34
N GLU A 95 -12.13 13.18 14.01
CA GLU A 95 -13.11 13.93 14.80
C GLU A 95 -14.29 14.38 13.91
N THR A 96 -13.97 14.90 12.73
CA THR A 96 -14.94 15.21 11.68
C THR A 96 -14.91 14.13 10.61
N ALA A 97 -16.05 13.43 10.45
CA ALA A 97 -16.21 12.36 9.46
C ALA A 97 -15.75 12.79 8.07
N PHE A 98 -15.13 11.86 7.33
CA PHE A 98 -14.67 12.13 5.97
C PHE A 98 -15.80 12.53 5.02
N GLU A 99 -15.47 13.35 4.04
CA GLU A 99 -16.44 13.74 3.02
C GLU A 99 -16.78 12.54 2.14
N THR A 100 -18.09 12.36 1.92
CA THR A 100 -18.61 11.28 1.06
C THR A 100 -18.43 11.61 -0.42
N ASP A 101 -18.59 12.88 -0.79
CA ASP A 101 -18.28 13.35 -2.14
C ASP A 101 -16.76 13.32 -2.38
N TYR A 102 -16.36 12.81 -3.54
CA TYR A 102 -14.95 12.65 -3.88
C TYR A 102 -14.23 14.00 -4.02
N ASN A 103 -14.85 14.99 -4.67
CA ASN A 103 -14.21 16.27 -4.90
C ASN A 103 -14.14 17.08 -3.60
N ALA A 104 -15.17 17.03 -2.76
CA ALA A 104 -15.15 17.64 -1.43
C ALA A 104 -14.05 17.02 -0.55
N MET A 105 -13.85 15.71 -0.62
CA MET A 105 -12.75 15.04 0.11
C MET A 105 -11.38 15.47 -0.40
N LEU A 106 -11.23 15.63 -1.72
CA LEU A 106 -10.00 16.19 -2.28
C LEU A 106 -9.78 17.62 -1.78
N GLU A 107 -10.76 18.51 -1.87
CA GLU A 107 -10.62 19.88 -1.37
C GLU A 107 -10.22 19.93 0.11
N ARG A 108 -10.90 19.15 0.95
CA ARG A 108 -10.55 18.99 2.37
C ARG A 108 -9.12 18.48 2.56
N ALA A 109 -8.72 17.42 1.85
CA ALA A 109 -7.39 16.84 1.98
C ALA A 109 -6.28 17.85 1.60
N ARG A 110 -6.52 18.68 0.58
CA ARG A 110 -5.58 19.76 0.20
C ARG A 110 -5.45 20.81 1.30
N ASP A 111 -6.57 21.22 1.89
CA ASP A 111 -6.58 22.22 2.95
C ASP A 111 -5.92 21.70 4.23
N GLU A 112 -6.16 20.44 4.58
CA GLU A 112 -5.48 19.74 5.69
C GLU A 112 -3.96 19.64 5.46
N LEU A 113 -3.51 19.30 4.24
CA LEU A 113 -2.06 19.28 3.91
C LEU A 113 -1.40 20.65 4.10
N ASN A 114 -2.06 21.73 3.68
CA ASN A 114 -1.56 23.10 3.90
C ASN A 114 -1.53 23.48 5.39
N ALA A 115 -2.48 22.99 6.17
CA ALA A 115 -2.54 23.21 7.62
C ALA A 115 -1.43 22.42 8.36
N ILE A 116 -1.15 21.18 7.94
CA ILE A 116 -0.10 20.33 8.51
C ILE A 116 1.28 20.98 8.36
N GLN A 117 1.55 21.67 7.23
CA GLN A 117 2.81 22.42 7.04
C GLN A 117 3.00 23.53 8.08
N GLN A 118 1.93 23.98 8.73
CA GLN A 118 1.92 24.99 9.79
C GLN A 118 1.83 24.36 11.18
N GLY A 119 1.90 23.02 11.29
CA GLY A 119 1.78 22.27 12.54
C GLY A 119 0.34 22.10 13.03
N ASN A 120 -0.67 22.34 12.18
CA ASN A 120 -2.07 22.13 12.52
C ASN A 120 -2.55 20.78 11.95
N PHE A 121 -2.65 19.78 12.81
CA PHE A 121 -3.01 18.41 12.45
C PHE A 121 -4.53 18.19 12.60
N PRO A 122 -5.18 17.41 11.71
CA PRO A 122 -6.58 17.03 11.87
C PRO A 122 -6.81 16.28 13.19
N ALA A 123 -7.85 16.67 13.93
CA ALA A 123 -8.21 16.01 15.19
C ALA A 123 -8.81 14.61 14.94
N VAL A 124 -8.55 13.68 15.85
CA VAL A 124 -9.04 12.29 15.84
C VAL A 124 -9.73 11.96 17.17
N LYS A 125 -10.66 11.01 17.14
CA LYS A 125 -11.37 10.49 18.34
C LYS A 125 -10.64 9.33 18.98
N THR A 126 -9.86 8.60 18.19
CA THR A 126 -9.17 7.39 18.63
C THR A 126 -8.04 7.76 19.59
N SER A 127 -7.98 7.05 20.72
CA SER A 127 -6.89 7.12 21.69
C SER A 127 -6.30 5.73 21.89
N MET A 128 -5.01 5.67 22.18
CA MET A 128 -4.29 4.43 22.47
C MET A 128 -3.37 4.67 23.67
N GLU A 129 -3.44 3.77 24.66
CA GLU A 129 -2.78 3.98 25.95
C GLU A 129 -1.47 3.18 26.12
N ASP A 130 -1.26 2.11 25.34
CA ASP A 130 -0.16 1.17 25.56
C ASP A 130 0.39 0.59 24.24
N PHE A 131 1.35 1.31 23.65
CA PHE A 131 2.11 0.86 22.49
C PHE A 131 3.22 -0.15 22.87
N ASP A 132 3.74 -0.09 24.10
CA ASP A 132 4.78 -1.00 24.61
C ASP A 132 4.34 -2.47 24.65
N SER A 133 3.03 -2.69 24.70
CA SER A 133 2.46 -4.03 24.64
C SER A 133 2.61 -4.72 23.28
N TYR A 134 2.97 -3.96 22.23
CA TYR A 134 3.21 -4.46 20.88
C TYR A 134 4.69 -4.49 20.54
N ASP A 135 5.06 -5.37 19.62
CA ASP A 135 6.42 -5.48 19.07
C ASP A 135 6.55 -4.67 17.78
N LEU A 136 5.46 -4.59 17.02
CA LEU A 136 5.38 -3.94 15.71
C LEU A 136 3.99 -3.34 15.50
N VAL A 137 3.98 -2.12 14.95
CA VAL A 137 2.77 -1.42 14.54
C VAL A 137 2.83 -1.17 13.04
N PHE A 138 1.91 -1.77 12.29
CA PHE A 138 1.64 -1.41 10.91
C PHE A 138 0.75 -0.18 10.83
N VAL A 139 1.03 0.73 9.90
CA VAL A 139 0.22 1.92 9.67
C VAL A 139 -0.39 1.87 8.27
N GLY A 140 -1.72 1.92 8.20
CA GLY A 140 -2.50 1.90 6.96
C GLY A 140 -3.29 3.18 6.75
N TYR A 141 -3.23 3.77 5.56
CA TYR A 141 -3.96 5.00 5.24
C TYR A 141 -4.33 5.07 3.76
N PRO A 142 -5.45 5.74 3.41
CA PRO A 142 -5.76 6.01 2.01
C PRO A 142 -4.78 7.03 1.43
N ILE A 143 -4.40 6.86 0.17
CA ILE A 143 -3.58 7.83 -0.55
C ILE A 143 -4.49 8.89 -1.15
N TRP A 144 -4.31 10.15 -0.74
CA TRP A 144 -4.95 11.32 -1.35
C TRP A 144 -3.89 12.20 -1.98
N TYR A 145 -4.14 12.68 -3.20
CA TYR A 145 -3.21 13.48 -4.00
C TYR A 145 -1.91 12.82 -4.43
N GLY A 146 -1.73 11.52 -4.18
CA GLY A 146 -0.57 10.77 -4.69
C GLY A 146 0.74 11.43 -4.29
N SER A 147 1.25 11.13 -3.10
CA SER A 147 2.70 11.14 -2.93
C SER A 147 3.19 9.73 -3.17
N ASP A 148 3.29 9.35 -4.43
CA ASP A 148 4.14 8.23 -4.79
C ASP A 148 4.83 8.60 -6.10
N PRO A 149 6.12 8.96 -6.09
CA PRO A 149 7.00 8.21 -6.95
C PRO A 149 6.99 6.80 -6.34
N GLU A 150 6.02 5.97 -6.76
CA GLU A 150 5.87 4.54 -6.42
C GLU A 150 7.06 4.06 -5.61
N LEU A 151 7.01 4.16 -4.26
CA LEU A 151 8.16 4.13 -3.34
C LEU A 151 9.33 3.47 -4.04
N GLU A 152 10.20 4.22 -4.72
CA GLU A 152 11.12 3.59 -5.70
C GLU A 152 12.11 2.75 -4.90
N LEU A 153 11.76 1.48 -4.67
CA LEU A 153 12.54 0.54 -3.87
C LEU A 153 13.70 -0.01 -4.71
N GLU A 154 13.71 0.28 -6.01
CA GLU A 154 14.79 -0.08 -6.91
C GLU A 154 16.09 0.61 -6.46
N GLY A 155 17.12 -0.18 -6.20
CA GLY A 155 18.39 0.32 -5.67
C GLY A 155 18.38 0.66 -4.17
N VAL A 156 17.26 0.48 -3.47
CA VAL A 156 17.21 0.64 -2.01
C VAL A 156 17.70 -0.65 -1.34
N THR A 157 18.57 -0.50 -0.35
CA THR A 157 19.03 -1.63 0.46
C THR A 157 17.87 -2.26 1.21
N ARG A 158 17.54 -3.49 0.82
CA ARG A 158 16.64 -4.38 1.55
C ARG A 158 17.43 -5.13 2.61
N GLY A 159 16.76 -5.55 3.67
CA GLY A 159 17.42 -6.31 4.73
C GLY A 159 17.82 -5.42 5.90
N CYS A 160 17.16 -5.59 7.04
CA CYS A 160 17.66 -5.07 8.30
C CYS A 160 17.23 -5.95 9.47
N ALA A 161 17.91 -5.79 10.61
CA ALA A 161 17.46 -6.26 11.92
C ALA A 161 16.98 -5.03 12.72
N PRO A 162 15.67 -4.73 12.69
CA PRO A 162 15.12 -3.54 13.34
C PRO A 162 15.36 -3.51 14.84
N VAL A 163 15.61 -2.29 15.33
CA VAL A 163 15.62 -1.97 16.76
C VAL A 163 14.42 -1.07 17.10
N PRO A 164 14.05 -0.93 18.39
CA PRO A 164 13.01 0.01 18.80
C PRO A 164 13.21 1.41 18.20
N GLY A 165 12.14 1.97 17.63
CA GLY A 165 12.17 3.26 16.95
C GLY A 165 12.45 3.21 15.46
N ASP A 166 12.84 2.05 14.90
CA ASP A 166 12.98 1.92 13.45
C ASP A 166 11.64 2.02 12.73
N ILE A 167 11.65 2.77 11.63
CA ILE A 167 10.53 2.95 10.72
C ILE A 167 10.93 2.34 9.39
N THR A 168 10.13 1.39 8.90
CA THR A 168 10.40 0.64 7.67
C THR A 168 9.18 0.61 6.76
N ILE A 169 9.41 0.27 5.50
CA ILE A 169 8.39 -0.29 4.63
C ILE A 169 8.51 -1.82 4.70
N TYR A 170 7.40 -2.48 5.03
CA TYR A 170 7.27 -3.92 4.96
C TYR A 170 6.83 -4.31 3.54
N VAL A 171 7.78 -4.84 2.76
CA VAL A 171 7.63 -5.02 1.31
C VAL A 171 6.42 -5.88 0.91
N PRO A 172 6.08 -6.99 1.59
CA PRO A 172 4.96 -7.84 1.18
C PRO A 172 3.61 -7.13 1.08
N TRP A 173 3.34 -6.11 1.90
CA TRP A 173 2.10 -5.33 1.86
C TRP A 173 2.30 -3.86 1.46
N GLY A 174 3.54 -3.38 1.40
CA GLY A 174 3.85 -1.96 1.15
C GLY A 174 3.49 -1.04 2.32
N ASN A 175 3.19 -1.60 3.50
CA ASN A 175 2.79 -0.82 4.67
C ASN A 175 4.00 -0.23 5.40
N LEU A 176 3.80 0.96 5.97
CA LEU A 176 4.70 1.49 6.98
C LEU A 176 4.65 0.59 8.23
N ALA A 177 5.80 0.29 8.80
CA ALA A 177 5.93 -0.50 10.01
C ALA A 177 6.89 0.17 11.00
N ILE A 178 6.43 0.36 12.24
CA ILE A 178 7.18 0.96 13.35
C ILE A 178 7.51 -0.13 14.36
N PHE A 179 8.80 -0.32 14.65
CA PHE A 179 9.25 -1.36 15.59
C PHE A 179 9.33 -0.81 17.01
N CYS A 180 8.65 -1.47 17.94
CA CYS A 180 8.65 -1.15 19.36
C CYS A 180 9.66 -2.02 20.14
N LYS A 181 10.01 -3.19 19.61
CA LYS A 181 10.99 -4.12 20.20
C LYS A 181 12.03 -4.55 19.16
N ASN A 182 13.14 -5.14 19.64
CA ASN A 182 14.15 -5.72 18.76
C ASN A 182 13.55 -6.85 17.93
N TRP A 183 13.97 -6.93 16.67
CA TRP A 183 13.54 -7.98 15.75
C TRP A 183 14.73 -8.69 15.09
N SER A 184 14.50 -9.90 14.60
CA SER A 184 15.50 -10.64 13.81
C SER A 184 15.72 -9.98 12.43
N SER A 185 16.82 -10.29 11.76
CA SER A 185 17.08 -9.74 10.42
C SER A 185 16.05 -10.26 9.41
N SER A 186 15.48 -9.39 8.56
CA SER A 186 14.55 -9.75 7.47
C SER A 186 14.84 -8.99 6.18
N ASN A 187 14.87 -9.67 5.04
CA ASN A 187 15.02 -9.12 3.69
C ASN A 187 13.76 -8.43 3.14
N ASP A 188 12.64 -8.55 3.86
CA ASP A 188 11.36 -7.93 3.51
C ASP A 188 11.22 -6.50 4.07
N LEU A 189 12.28 -6.00 4.69
CA LEU A 189 12.30 -4.68 5.32
C LEU A 189 13.17 -3.71 4.54
N VAL A 190 12.60 -2.53 4.31
CA VAL A 190 13.32 -1.36 3.82
C VAL A 190 13.26 -0.28 4.89
N ARG A 191 14.40 0.00 5.55
CA ARG A 191 14.47 1.06 6.57
C ARG A 191 14.40 2.44 5.92
N ILE A 192 13.45 3.26 6.36
CA ILE A 192 13.23 4.62 5.83
C ILE A 192 13.40 5.72 6.89
N GLY A 193 13.47 5.34 8.17
CA GLY A 193 13.64 6.31 9.25
C GLY A 193 13.95 5.65 10.58
N HIS A 194 14.20 6.50 11.57
CA HIS A 194 14.39 6.12 12.96
C HIS A 194 13.93 7.25 13.88
N ILE A 195 13.26 6.89 14.98
CA ILE A 195 12.89 7.82 16.05
C ILE A 195 14.09 7.95 17.00
N ASP A 196 14.71 9.13 17.03
CA ASP A 196 15.92 9.35 17.81
C ASP A 196 15.68 9.42 19.34
N GLY A 197 16.74 9.12 20.10
CA GLY A 197 16.77 9.26 21.56
C GLY A 197 15.77 8.35 22.26
N ASN A 198 15.08 8.87 23.28
CA ASN A 198 14.00 8.17 23.97
C ASN A 198 12.64 8.40 23.30
N GLY A 199 12.61 8.84 22.03
CA GLY A 199 11.38 9.25 21.36
C GLY A 199 10.34 8.13 21.22
N ILE A 200 10.77 6.85 21.21
CA ILE A 200 9.84 5.72 21.21
C ILE A 200 9.03 5.63 22.51
N GLU A 201 9.61 5.99 23.66
CA GLU A 201 8.92 6.00 24.95
C GLU A 201 7.80 7.05 24.97
N ALA A 202 7.93 8.11 24.15
CA ALA A 202 6.92 9.16 24.05
C ALA A 202 5.60 8.62 23.49
N LEU A 203 5.60 7.53 22.71
CA LEU A 203 4.36 6.92 22.21
C LEU A 203 3.45 6.39 23.33
N ASN A 204 3.99 6.11 24.51
CA ASN A 204 3.24 5.59 25.66
C ASN A 204 2.77 6.68 26.63
N VAL A 205 3.02 7.94 26.32
CA VAL A 205 2.60 9.06 27.16
C VAL A 205 1.37 9.73 26.52
N PRO A 206 0.23 9.82 27.22
CA PRO A 206 -0.93 10.53 26.70
C PRO A 206 -0.63 12.01 26.46
N GLY A 207 -1.16 12.55 25.36
CA GLY A 207 -1.15 13.97 25.04
C GLY A 207 -0.35 14.32 23.79
N ASP A 208 -0.27 15.62 23.51
CA ASP A 208 0.38 16.12 22.30
C ASP A 208 1.91 16.07 22.45
N ILE A 209 2.59 15.59 21.40
CA ILE A 209 4.05 15.51 21.35
C ILE A 209 4.54 16.33 20.15
N SER A 210 5.51 17.21 20.41
CA SER A 210 6.19 17.95 19.34
C SER A 210 7.26 17.07 18.71
N VAL A 211 7.10 16.78 17.41
CA VAL A 211 8.08 16.02 16.61
C VAL A 211 8.80 16.91 15.61
N ARG A 212 10.05 16.55 15.27
CA ARG A 212 10.82 17.18 14.19
C ARG A 212 11.19 16.11 13.17
N LEU A 213 10.84 16.34 11.91
CA LEU A 213 11.22 15.47 10.79
C LEU A 213 12.50 16.01 10.15
N GLU A 214 13.51 15.16 10.03
CA GLU A 214 14.80 15.50 9.43
C GLU A 214 15.19 14.45 8.39
N LYS A 215 15.67 14.89 7.24
CA LYS A 215 16.34 14.04 6.26
C LYS A 215 17.84 14.05 6.59
N ARG A 216 18.39 12.88 6.93
CA ARG A 216 19.84 12.70 7.14
C ARG A 216 20.56 12.37 5.83
#